data_AF-A0A1Z9FHU4-F1
#
_entry.id   AF-A0A1Z9FHU4-F1
#
_cell.length_a   1.000
_cell.length_b   1.000
_cell.length_c   1.000
_cell.angle_alpha   90.00
_cell.angle_beta   90.00
_cell.angle_gamma   90.00
#
_symmetry.space_group_name_H-M   'P 1'
#
loop_
_entity.id
_entity.type
_entity.pdbx_description
1 polymer ?
#
loop_
_entity_poly.entity_id
_entity_poly.type
_entity_poly.pdbx_seq_one_letter_code
_entity_poly.pdbx_strand_id
1 'polypeptide(L)'
;MILPNIFWNYKNQFVTFSHTADNANLNYIQLNFLQGIIFLFSQIVMFGIIPIILLFYKYISLKNTYTLQKILFLCFIFPIILVFLLAIFSRANANWAVVGYPFGCILLASLINIKNNFYKNICLINQYIFFAAIFLLASILPLFDLDPFSKVRHIKILSEVLKKELINGENIAFMADDREDYAHLLYYLKDIDVKKAKWNGDNRIDDHYELTTHQNHLIGKKVLFVTRTKPTDAMIEKSSSYEKIDSLIFKTNKRSKIFNIYLFKDWK
;
A
#
# COMPACT_ATOMS: atom_id res chain seq x y z
N MET A 1 -25.98 -2.29 -10.49
CA MET A 1 -24.81 -2.36 -9.57
C MET A 1 -23.99 -1.07 -9.53
N ILE A 2 -23.82 -0.32 -10.64
CA ILE A 2 -23.00 0.90 -10.66
C ILE A 2 -23.75 2.14 -10.11
N LEU A 3 -25.03 2.27 -10.43
CA LEU A 3 -25.84 3.45 -10.08
C LEU A 3 -25.88 3.79 -8.58
N PRO A 4 -26.02 2.81 -7.65
CA PRO A 4 -25.96 3.11 -6.21
C PRO A 4 -24.63 3.70 -5.75
N ASN A 5 -23.51 3.22 -6.30
CA ASN A 5 -22.17 3.71 -5.95
C ASN A 5 -21.93 5.15 -6.45
N ILE A 6 -22.43 5.46 -7.65
CA ILE A 6 -22.37 6.83 -8.20
C ILE A 6 -23.22 7.77 -7.34
N PHE A 7 -24.45 7.36 -7.02
CA PHE A 7 -25.35 8.18 -6.21
C PHE A 7 -24.82 8.40 -4.79
N TRP A 8 -24.24 7.37 -4.18
CA TRP A 8 -23.58 7.50 -2.88
C TRP A 8 -22.39 8.46 -2.95
N ASN A 9 -21.52 8.32 -3.96
CA ASN A 9 -20.39 9.24 -4.13
C ASN A 9 -20.84 10.68 -4.33
N TYR A 10 -21.87 10.90 -5.16
CA TYR A 10 -22.44 12.23 -5.36
C TYR A 10 -22.91 12.87 -4.05
N LYS A 11 -23.62 12.10 -3.21
CA LYS A 11 -24.04 12.56 -1.87
C LYS A 11 -22.88 12.84 -0.91
N ASN A 12 -21.73 12.21 -1.13
CA ASN A 12 -20.53 12.36 -0.31
C ASN A 12 -19.42 13.14 -1.03
N GLN A 13 -19.81 14.11 -1.89
CA GLN A 13 -18.88 15.05 -2.55
C GLN A 13 -17.73 14.36 -3.33
N PHE A 14 -18.00 13.18 -3.87
CA PHE A 14 -17.03 12.35 -4.61
C PHE A 14 -15.76 12.03 -3.82
N VAL A 15 -15.86 11.88 -2.49
CA VAL A 15 -14.73 11.59 -1.59
C VAL A 15 -13.83 10.45 -2.09
N THR A 16 -14.41 9.37 -2.64
CA THR A 16 -13.63 8.24 -3.19
C THR A 16 -12.79 8.65 -4.40
N PHE A 17 -13.34 9.49 -5.28
CA PHE A 17 -12.60 9.98 -6.45
C PHE A 17 -11.50 10.95 -6.04
N SER A 18 -11.76 11.83 -5.07
CA SER A 18 -10.76 12.76 -4.54
C SER A 18 -9.56 12.00 -3.95
N HIS A 19 -9.79 11.02 -3.08
CA HIS A 19 -8.69 10.21 -2.54
C HIS A 19 -7.96 9.39 -3.62
N THR A 20 -8.66 8.93 -4.65
CA THR A 20 -8.03 8.21 -5.77
C THR A 20 -7.17 9.15 -6.61
N ALA A 21 -7.62 10.40 -6.82
CA ALA A 21 -6.87 11.44 -7.51
C ALA A 21 -5.61 11.85 -6.74
N ASP A 22 -5.72 12.00 -5.41
CA ASP A 22 -4.58 12.29 -4.53
C ASP A 22 -3.57 11.14 -4.54
N ASN A 23 -4.03 9.88 -4.49
CA ASN A 23 -3.17 8.71 -4.62
C ASN A 23 -2.43 8.68 -5.98
N ALA A 24 -3.11 9.11 -7.05
CA ALA A 24 -2.53 9.23 -8.38
C ALA A 24 -1.70 10.51 -8.56
N ASN A 25 -1.56 11.37 -7.55
CA ASN A 25 -0.90 12.67 -7.62
C ASN A 25 -1.38 13.54 -8.81
N LEU A 26 -2.68 13.53 -9.10
CA LEU A 26 -3.23 14.30 -10.22
C LEU A 26 -3.11 15.83 -10.06
N ASN A 27 -2.79 16.31 -8.86
CA ASN A 27 -2.51 17.74 -8.63
C ASN A 27 -1.19 18.19 -9.27
N TYR A 28 -0.31 17.26 -9.64
CA TYR A 28 0.99 17.52 -10.29
C TYR A 28 1.10 16.74 -11.60
N ILE A 29 0.32 17.15 -12.61
CA ILE A 29 0.38 16.54 -13.94
C ILE A 29 1.70 16.90 -14.61
N GLN A 30 2.47 15.87 -14.97
CA GLN A 30 3.70 16.02 -15.75
C GLN A 30 3.69 14.99 -16.87
N LEU A 31 3.80 15.45 -18.12
CA LEU A 31 3.90 14.57 -19.27
C LEU A 31 5.22 13.78 -19.24
N ASN A 32 5.12 12.47 -19.10
CA ASN A 32 6.25 11.57 -19.03
C ASN A 32 5.95 10.24 -19.74
N PHE A 33 6.21 10.20 -21.05
CA PHE A 33 6.02 8.98 -21.85
C PHE A 33 6.86 7.80 -21.38
N LEU A 34 8.02 8.05 -20.75
CA LEU A 34 8.87 6.99 -20.19
C LEU A 34 8.16 6.25 -19.05
N GLN A 35 7.37 6.95 -18.22
CA GLN A 35 6.55 6.29 -17.19
C GLN A 35 5.49 5.37 -17.80
N GLY A 36 4.84 5.80 -18.89
CA GLY A 36 3.94 4.93 -19.65
C GLY A 36 4.63 3.67 -20.17
N ILE A 37 5.83 3.80 -20.75
CA ILE A 37 6.61 2.66 -21.25
C ILE A 37 7.01 1.72 -20.09
N ILE A 38 7.53 2.27 -18.98
CA ILE A 38 7.86 1.51 -17.77
C ILE A 38 6.63 0.75 -17.26
N PHE A 39 5.46 1.41 -17.28
CA PHE A 39 4.20 0.78 -16.91
C PHE A 39 3.87 -0.40 -17.84
N LEU A 40 3.97 -0.28 -19.16
CA LEU A 40 3.74 -1.40 -20.09
C LEU A 40 4.70 -2.57 -19.83
N PHE A 41 5.99 -2.30 -19.61
CA PHE A 41 6.95 -3.33 -19.24
C PHE A 41 6.59 -4.01 -17.92
N SER A 42 6.08 -3.26 -16.94
CA SER A 42 5.60 -3.83 -15.69
C SER A 42 4.45 -4.82 -15.91
N GLN A 43 3.57 -4.58 -16.89
CA GLN A 43 2.47 -5.51 -17.20
C GLN A 43 2.97 -6.83 -17.79
N ILE A 44 4.03 -6.79 -18.60
CA ILE A 44 4.68 -8.00 -19.14
C ILE A 44 5.25 -8.84 -18.00
N VAL A 45 5.95 -8.21 -17.06
CA VAL A 45 6.55 -8.90 -15.91
C VAL A 45 5.48 -9.43 -14.96
N MET A 46 4.46 -8.62 -14.64
CA MET A 46 3.39 -8.96 -13.70
C MET A 46 2.49 -10.09 -14.20
N PHE A 47 2.13 -10.10 -15.50
CA PHE A 47 1.35 -11.19 -16.09
C PHE A 47 2.20 -12.45 -16.31
N GLY A 48 3.51 -12.26 -16.50
CA GLY A 48 4.47 -13.30 -16.85
C GLY A 48 4.92 -13.14 -18.30
N ILE A 49 6.24 -13.06 -18.50
CA ILE A 49 6.87 -12.80 -19.81
C ILE A 49 6.43 -13.86 -20.82
N ILE A 50 6.46 -15.14 -20.45
CA ILE A 50 6.07 -16.22 -21.37
C ILE A 50 4.55 -16.25 -21.60
N PRO A 51 3.68 -16.27 -20.57
CA PRO A 51 2.23 -16.20 -20.74
C PRO A 51 1.75 -15.06 -21.62
N ILE A 52 2.27 -13.84 -21.44
CA ILE A 52 1.79 -12.67 -22.19
C ILE A 52 2.22 -12.75 -23.67
N ILE A 53 3.47 -13.12 -23.94
CA ILE A 53 3.97 -13.31 -25.31
C ILE A 53 3.18 -14.40 -26.01
N LEU A 54 2.93 -15.51 -25.33
CA LEU A 54 2.17 -16.64 -25.88
C LEU A 54 0.71 -16.24 -26.16
N LEU A 55 0.08 -15.48 -25.27
CA LEU A 55 -1.28 -14.95 -25.45
C LEU A 55 -1.34 -14.12 -26.73
N PHE A 56 -0.50 -13.10 -26.88
CA PHE A 56 -0.51 -12.24 -28.07
C PHE A 56 -0.16 -13.01 -29.34
N TYR A 57 0.86 -13.88 -29.29
CA TYR A 57 1.25 -14.69 -30.43
C TYR A 57 0.09 -15.58 -30.92
N LYS A 58 -0.56 -16.31 -30.01
CA LYS A 58 -1.69 -17.17 -30.36
C LYS A 58 -2.91 -16.37 -30.81
N TYR A 59 -3.22 -15.26 -30.14
CA TYR A 59 -4.35 -14.42 -30.48
C TYR A 59 -4.22 -13.83 -31.89
N ILE A 60 -3.03 -13.34 -32.26
CA ILE A 60 -2.75 -12.77 -33.60
C ILE A 60 -2.68 -13.87 -34.68
N SER A 61 -2.18 -15.06 -34.33
CA SER A 61 -2.03 -16.17 -35.29
C SER A 61 -3.35 -16.84 -35.66
N LEU A 62 -4.42 -16.63 -34.89
CA LEU A 62 -5.73 -17.19 -35.17
C LEU A 62 -6.42 -16.41 -36.29
N LYS A 63 -6.73 -17.10 -37.39
CA LYS A 63 -7.52 -16.52 -38.49
C LYS A 63 -8.96 -16.16 -38.07
N ASN A 64 -9.54 -16.94 -37.15
CA ASN A 64 -10.87 -16.72 -36.60
C ASN A 64 -10.83 -16.82 -35.07
N THR A 65 -11.28 -15.77 -34.39
CA THR A 65 -11.49 -15.74 -32.94
C THR A 65 -12.98 -15.76 -32.61
N TYR A 66 -13.36 -16.53 -31.60
CA TYR A 66 -14.75 -16.57 -31.14
C TYR A 66 -15.13 -15.24 -30.48
N THR A 67 -16.42 -14.87 -30.51
CA THR A 67 -16.93 -13.65 -29.87
C THR A 67 -16.51 -13.56 -28.40
N LEU A 68 -16.56 -14.67 -27.67
CA LEU A 68 -16.11 -14.71 -26.28
C LEU A 68 -14.63 -14.36 -26.12
N GLN A 69 -13.75 -14.87 -27.00
CA GLN A 69 -12.31 -14.55 -26.95
C GLN A 69 -12.04 -13.06 -27.21
N LYS A 70 -12.81 -12.44 -28.11
CA LYS A 70 -12.73 -10.99 -28.35
C LYS A 70 -13.14 -10.19 -27.12
N ILE A 71 -14.22 -10.58 -26.45
CA ILE A 71 -14.66 -9.95 -25.20
C ILE A 71 -13.59 -10.11 -24.11
N LEU A 72 -13.05 -11.33 -23.93
CA LEU A 72 -11.99 -11.57 -22.94
C LEU A 72 -10.74 -10.73 -23.23
N PHE A 73 -10.34 -10.60 -24.50
CA PHE A 73 -9.21 -9.76 -24.89
C PHE A 73 -9.45 -8.28 -24.59
N LEU A 74 -10.65 -7.77 -24.90
CA LEU A 74 -11.03 -6.40 -24.59
C LEU A 74 -11.04 -6.15 -23.07
N CYS A 75 -11.62 -7.06 -22.28
CA CYS A 75 -11.62 -6.95 -20.81
C CYS A 75 -10.21 -7.03 -20.21
N PHE A 76 -9.30 -7.78 -20.83
CA PHE A 76 -7.90 -7.86 -20.42
C PHE A 76 -7.12 -6.57 -20.73
N ILE A 77 -7.26 -6.05 -21.95
CA ILE A 77 -6.47 -4.91 -22.45
C ILE A 77 -7.01 -3.56 -21.99
N PHE A 78 -8.33 -3.42 -21.81
CA PHE A 78 -8.94 -2.13 -21.49
C PHE A 78 -8.38 -1.48 -20.22
N PRO A 79 -8.26 -2.19 -19.06
CA PRO A 79 -7.63 -1.62 -17.87
C PRO A 79 -6.16 -1.26 -18.08
N ILE A 80 -5.42 -2.06 -18.87
CA ILE A 80 -4.01 -1.80 -19.17
C ILE A 80 -3.86 -0.49 -19.95
N ILE A 81 -4.67 -0.28 -20.99
CA ILE A 81 -4.64 0.96 -21.79
C ILE A 81 -5.03 2.16 -20.94
N LEU A 82 -6.08 2.05 -20.12
CA LEU A 82 -6.54 3.15 -19.28
C LEU A 82 -5.46 3.58 -18.29
N VAL A 83 -4.84 2.62 -17.59
CA VAL A 83 -3.78 2.92 -16.62
C VAL A 83 -2.49 3.35 -17.33
N PHE A 84 -2.19 2.83 -18.52
CA PHE A 84 -1.08 3.32 -19.35
C PHE A 84 -1.23 4.80 -19.69
N LEU A 85 -2.42 5.23 -20.12
CA LEU A 85 -2.69 6.64 -20.40
C LEU A 85 -2.51 7.48 -19.14
N LEU A 86 -3.03 7.01 -18.00
CA LEU A 86 -2.84 7.67 -16.70
C LEU A 86 -1.36 7.79 -16.31
N ALA A 87 -0.58 6.73 -16.54
CA ALA A 87 0.85 6.66 -16.22
C ALA A 87 1.69 7.69 -17.00
N ILE A 88 1.21 8.20 -18.13
CA ILE A 88 1.88 9.26 -18.89
C ILE A 88 1.74 10.61 -18.19
N PHE A 89 0.66 10.84 -17.46
CA PHE A 89 0.36 12.12 -16.80
C PHE A 89 0.74 12.13 -15.33
N SER A 90 0.73 10.96 -14.68
CA SER A 90 0.92 10.85 -13.24
C SER A 90 1.51 9.50 -12.84
N ARG A 91 1.85 9.35 -11.55
CA ARG A 91 2.38 8.08 -11.04
C ARG A 91 1.28 7.04 -10.99
N ALA A 92 1.45 5.97 -11.76
CA ALA A 92 0.57 4.80 -11.75
C ALA A 92 1.29 3.56 -11.22
N ASN A 93 0.62 2.79 -10.38
CA ASN A 93 1.17 1.53 -9.86
C ASN A 93 0.88 0.38 -10.82
N ALA A 94 1.83 -0.54 -10.97
CA ALA A 94 1.72 -1.70 -11.85
C ALA A 94 0.49 -2.58 -11.53
N ASN A 95 0.07 -2.63 -10.25
CA ASN A 95 -1.05 -3.45 -9.80
C ASN A 95 -2.43 -2.90 -10.20
N TRP A 96 -2.53 -1.65 -10.66
CA TRP A 96 -3.84 -1.03 -10.97
C TRP A 96 -4.55 -1.68 -12.16
N ALA A 97 -3.80 -2.26 -13.11
CA ALA A 97 -4.39 -2.95 -14.25
C ALA A 97 -4.71 -4.44 -14.00
N VAL A 98 -4.41 -4.97 -12.80
CA VAL A 98 -4.59 -6.41 -12.47
C VAL A 98 -6.05 -6.85 -12.56
N VAL A 99 -7.01 -5.93 -12.48
CA VAL A 99 -8.44 -6.23 -12.70
C VAL A 99 -8.73 -6.87 -14.07
N GLY A 100 -7.89 -6.62 -15.08
CA GLY A 100 -7.99 -7.27 -16.39
C GLY A 100 -7.42 -8.69 -16.43
N TYR A 101 -6.55 -9.07 -15.51
CA TYR A 101 -5.73 -10.28 -15.61
C TYR A 101 -6.53 -11.59 -15.57
N PRO A 102 -7.61 -11.73 -14.78
CA PRO A 102 -8.45 -12.93 -14.84
C PRO A 102 -8.96 -13.23 -16.25
N PHE A 103 -9.34 -12.20 -17.01
CA PHE A 103 -9.78 -12.36 -18.40
C PHE A 103 -8.63 -12.80 -19.31
N GLY A 104 -7.43 -12.25 -19.11
CA GLY A 104 -6.22 -12.67 -19.83
C GLY A 104 -5.86 -14.13 -19.56
N CYS A 105 -5.98 -14.59 -18.32
CA CYS A 105 -5.73 -15.99 -17.94
C CYS A 105 -6.73 -16.94 -18.62
N ILE A 106 -8.03 -16.62 -18.59
CA ILE A 106 -9.08 -17.42 -19.24
C ILE A 106 -8.87 -17.40 -20.77
N LEU A 107 -8.54 -16.23 -21.34
CA LEU A 107 -8.24 -16.10 -22.75
C LEU A 107 -7.07 -17.00 -23.13
N LEU A 108 -5.93 -16.91 -22.43
CA LEU A 108 -4.76 -17.74 -22.69
C LEU A 108 -5.12 -19.22 -22.63
N ALA A 109 -5.86 -19.65 -21.62
CA ALA A 109 -6.34 -21.02 -21.48
C ALA A 109 -7.22 -21.48 -22.65
N SER A 110 -8.03 -20.58 -23.23
CA SER A 110 -8.84 -20.86 -24.42
C SER A 110 -8.02 -20.89 -25.73
N LEU A 111 -6.87 -20.21 -25.76
CA LEU A 111 -5.99 -20.09 -26.93
C LEU A 111 -4.98 -21.25 -27.01
N ILE A 112 -4.57 -21.80 -25.87
CA ILE A 112 -3.64 -22.92 -25.80
C ILE A 112 -4.41 -24.23 -25.65
N ASN A 113 -3.96 -25.27 -26.33
CA ASN A 113 -4.47 -26.61 -26.07
C ASN A 113 -3.93 -27.08 -24.70
N ILE A 114 -4.76 -27.05 -23.66
CA ILE A 114 -4.37 -27.46 -22.30
C ILE A 114 -3.91 -28.93 -22.25
N LYS A 115 -4.37 -29.77 -23.20
CA LYS A 115 -3.89 -31.15 -23.34
C LYS A 115 -2.44 -31.23 -23.84
N ASN A 116 -1.94 -30.18 -24.50
CA ASN A 116 -0.53 -30.06 -24.84
C ASN A 116 0.24 -29.56 -23.62
N ASN A 117 0.94 -30.49 -22.97
CA ASN A 117 1.72 -30.20 -21.77
C ASN A 117 2.82 -29.16 -21.98
N PHE A 118 3.31 -28.95 -23.22
CA PHE A 118 4.40 -28.01 -23.48
C PHE A 118 4.04 -26.56 -23.09
N TYR A 119 2.93 -26.02 -23.61
CA TYR A 119 2.53 -24.63 -23.36
C TYR A 119 2.16 -24.38 -21.89
N LYS A 120 1.51 -25.36 -21.27
CA LYS A 120 1.22 -25.32 -19.83
C LYS A 120 2.52 -25.30 -19.02
N ASN A 121 3.43 -26.22 -19.30
CA ASN A 121 4.67 -26.36 -18.55
C ASN A 121 5.56 -25.14 -18.70
N ILE A 122 5.71 -24.56 -19.90
CA ILE A 122 6.55 -23.37 -20.08
C ILE A 122 5.98 -22.14 -19.36
N CYS A 123 4.65 -21.99 -19.31
CA CYS A 123 4.01 -20.93 -18.53
C CYS A 123 4.24 -21.14 -17.02
N LEU A 124 4.06 -22.35 -16.52
CA LEU A 124 4.28 -22.67 -15.11
C LEU A 124 5.75 -22.51 -14.70
N ILE A 125 6.68 -23.01 -15.51
CA ILE A 125 8.13 -22.86 -15.30
C ILE A 125 8.49 -21.37 -15.25
N ASN A 126 7.95 -20.53 -16.14
CA ASN A 126 8.18 -19.09 -16.09
C ASN A 126 7.75 -18.48 -14.75
N GLN A 127 6.57 -18.85 -14.23
CA GLN A 127 6.07 -18.36 -12.95
C GLN A 127 6.91 -18.86 -11.76
N TYR A 128 7.32 -20.14 -11.77
CA TYR A 128 8.18 -20.68 -10.72
C TYR A 128 9.57 -20.04 -10.72
N ILE A 129 10.18 -19.84 -11.88
CA ILE A 129 11.47 -19.15 -12.01
C ILE A 129 11.33 -17.71 -11.52
N PHE A 130 10.27 -17.00 -11.90
CA PHE A 130 10.04 -15.63 -11.46
C PHE A 130 9.86 -15.54 -9.94
N PHE A 131 9.05 -16.43 -9.36
CA PHE A 131 8.89 -16.52 -7.90
C PHE A 131 10.20 -16.83 -7.19
N ALA A 132 10.95 -17.83 -7.67
CA ALA A 132 12.25 -18.19 -7.11
C ALA A 132 13.25 -17.04 -7.21
N ALA A 133 13.27 -16.32 -8.33
CA ALA A 133 14.13 -15.16 -8.53
C ALA A 133 13.78 -14.03 -7.55
N ILE A 134 12.50 -13.72 -7.35
CA ILE A 134 12.06 -12.73 -6.36
C ILE A 134 12.46 -13.17 -4.95
N PHE A 135 12.22 -14.43 -4.58
CA PHE A 135 12.54 -14.95 -3.26
C PHE A 135 14.06 -14.91 -2.99
N LEU A 136 14.86 -15.34 -3.97
CA LEU A 136 16.31 -15.28 -3.90
C LEU A 136 16.79 -13.83 -3.77
N LEU A 137 16.26 -12.93 -4.61
CA LEU A 137 16.60 -11.52 -4.57
C LEU A 137 16.26 -10.89 -3.21
N ALA A 138 15.07 -11.16 -2.67
CA ALA A 138 14.66 -10.67 -1.36
C ALA A 138 15.54 -11.18 -0.21
N SER A 139 16.12 -12.38 -0.36
CA SER A 139 17.02 -12.97 0.62
C SER A 139 18.46 -12.47 0.50
N ILE A 140 18.92 -12.18 -0.73
CA ILE A 140 20.29 -11.74 -1.01
C ILE A 140 20.47 -10.24 -0.84
N LEU A 141 19.50 -9.41 -1.27
CA LEU A 141 19.62 -7.95 -1.23
C LEU A 141 19.99 -7.36 0.16
N PRO A 142 19.51 -7.91 1.30
CA PRO A 142 19.95 -7.47 2.62
C PRO A 142 21.46 -7.59 2.86
N LEU A 143 22.15 -8.54 2.21
CA LEU A 143 23.62 -8.68 2.31
C LEU A 143 24.38 -7.50 1.69
N PHE A 144 23.71 -6.69 0.87
CA PHE A 144 24.26 -5.53 0.16
C PHE A 144 23.66 -4.21 0.67
N ASP A 145 23.14 -4.16 1.90
CA ASP A 145 22.46 -2.98 2.47
C ASP A 145 21.27 -2.47 1.63
N LEU A 146 20.66 -3.36 0.83
CA LEU A 146 19.51 -3.08 -0.03
C LEU A 146 18.28 -3.88 0.42
N ASP A 147 18.08 -3.98 1.73
CA ASP A 147 17.00 -4.79 2.29
C ASP A 147 15.61 -4.27 1.84
N PRO A 148 14.81 -5.08 1.12
CA PRO A 148 13.49 -4.69 0.64
C PRO A 148 12.50 -4.46 1.78
N PHE A 149 12.77 -5.03 2.96
CA PHE A 149 11.95 -4.88 4.17
C PHE A 149 12.49 -3.82 5.13
N SER A 150 13.52 -3.07 4.76
CA SER A 150 14.20 -2.11 5.66
C SER A 150 13.23 -1.06 6.23
N LYS A 151 12.23 -0.67 5.43
CA LYS A 151 11.18 0.27 5.83
C LYS A 151 10.26 -0.26 6.94
N VAL A 152 10.22 -1.56 7.21
CA VAL A 152 9.31 -2.17 8.19
C VAL A 152 10.02 -2.92 9.32
N ARG A 153 11.31 -3.28 9.16
CA ARG A 153 12.04 -4.05 10.20
C ARG A 153 12.08 -3.37 11.58
N HIS A 154 12.16 -2.05 11.60
CA HIS A 154 12.24 -1.29 12.85
C HIS A 154 10.97 -1.37 13.70
N ILE A 155 9.82 -1.64 13.08
CA ILE A 155 8.51 -1.61 13.75
C ILE A 155 8.49 -2.58 14.92
N LYS A 156 9.05 -3.80 14.75
CA LYS A 156 9.06 -4.79 15.83
C LYS A 156 9.83 -4.26 17.05
N ILE A 157 11.04 -3.74 16.83
CA ILE A 157 11.89 -3.21 17.90
C ILE A 157 11.22 -2.01 18.58
N LEU A 158 10.70 -1.07 17.79
CA LEU A 158 9.95 0.08 18.30
C LEU A 158 8.75 -0.36 19.14
N SER A 159 7.99 -1.36 18.67
CA SER A 159 6.82 -1.89 19.38
C SER A 159 7.19 -2.55 20.71
N GLU A 160 8.36 -3.21 20.80
CA GLU A 160 8.83 -3.81 22.06
C GLU A 160 9.17 -2.75 23.11
N VAL A 161 9.75 -1.62 22.70
CA VAL A 161 9.99 -0.47 23.59
C VAL A 161 8.67 0.11 24.08
N LEU A 162 7.73 0.41 23.17
CA LEU A 162 6.42 0.95 23.54
C LEU A 162 5.62 0.00 24.41
N LYS A 163 5.69 -1.31 24.13
CA LYS A 163 4.98 -2.34 24.89
C LYS A 163 5.39 -2.34 26.36
N LYS A 164 6.68 -2.14 26.67
CA LYS A 164 7.17 -2.05 28.06
C LYS A 164 6.57 -0.85 28.78
N GLU A 165 6.57 0.32 28.14
CA GLU A 165 5.99 1.54 28.70
C GLU A 165 4.48 1.42 28.91
N LEU A 166 3.76 0.83 27.95
CA LEU A 166 2.30 0.67 28.03
C LEU A 166 1.84 -0.35 29.08
N ILE A 167 2.61 -1.42 29.31
CA ILE A 167 2.28 -2.41 30.35
C ILE A 167 2.54 -1.84 31.75
N ASN A 168 3.62 -1.08 31.91
CA ASN A 168 4.01 -0.52 33.21
C ASN A 168 3.26 0.78 33.56
N GLY A 169 2.67 1.44 32.55
CA GLY A 169 1.99 2.71 32.72
C GLY A 169 0.56 2.57 33.27
N GLU A 170 0.30 3.16 34.44
CA GLU A 170 -1.06 3.29 34.93
C GLU A 170 -1.85 4.37 34.18
N ASN A 171 -3.10 4.06 33.84
CA ASN A 171 -4.01 4.91 33.08
C ASN A 171 -3.36 5.51 31.81
N ILE A 172 -2.57 4.70 31.12
CA ILE A 172 -1.86 5.09 29.91
C ILE A 172 -2.66 4.77 28.63
N ALA A 173 -2.41 5.55 27.59
CA ALA A 173 -2.95 5.40 26.25
C ALA A 173 -1.82 5.56 25.24
N PHE A 174 -2.05 5.08 24.02
CA PHE A 174 -1.09 5.19 22.92
C PHE A 174 -1.59 6.13 21.83
N MET A 175 -0.70 6.96 21.31
CA MET A 175 -1.00 7.83 20.18
C MET A 175 0.18 7.90 19.20
N ALA A 176 -0.11 8.02 17.90
CA ALA A 176 0.87 8.36 16.88
C ALA A 176 0.23 9.30 15.83
N ASP A 177 1.05 10.06 15.11
CA ASP A 177 0.62 11.05 14.12
C ASP A 177 0.70 10.53 12.67
N ASP A 178 1.69 9.71 12.35
CA ASP A 178 1.84 9.11 11.01
C ASP A 178 0.95 7.87 10.84
N ARG A 179 0.20 7.81 9.73
CA ARG A 179 -0.73 6.71 9.41
C ARG A 179 -0.04 5.35 9.31
N GLU A 180 1.11 5.30 8.63
CA GLU A 180 1.85 4.06 8.40
C GLU A 180 2.39 3.53 9.72
N ASP A 181 2.99 4.40 10.53
CA ASP A 181 3.53 4.04 11.84
C ASP A 181 2.43 3.58 12.81
N TYR A 182 1.30 4.31 12.87
CA TYR A 182 0.15 3.94 13.71
C TYR A 182 -0.40 2.57 13.31
N ALA A 183 -0.63 2.31 12.02
CA ALA A 183 -1.16 1.04 11.52
C ALA A 183 -0.27 -0.14 11.90
N HIS A 184 1.03 0.04 11.72
CA HIS A 184 2.03 -0.98 12.02
C HIS A 184 2.15 -1.26 13.51
N LEU A 185 2.19 -0.22 14.34
CA LEU A 185 2.26 -0.36 15.79
C LEU A 185 0.98 -0.97 16.36
N LEU A 186 -0.19 -0.65 15.79
CA LEU A 186 -1.46 -1.26 16.18
C LEU A 186 -1.43 -2.79 16.02
N TYR A 187 -0.80 -3.31 14.96
CA TYR A 187 -0.64 -4.75 14.75
C TYR A 187 0.21 -5.41 15.85
N TYR A 188 1.36 -4.82 16.20
CA TYR A 188 2.25 -5.38 17.21
C TYR A 188 1.79 -5.14 18.65
N LEU A 189 0.98 -4.11 18.89
CA LEU A 189 0.41 -3.75 20.19
C LEU A 189 -1.04 -4.24 20.36
N LYS A 190 -1.52 -5.14 19.49
CA LYS A 190 -2.90 -5.63 19.48
C LYS A 190 -3.33 -6.29 20.79
N ASP A 191 -2.39 -6.95 21.48
CA ASP A 191 -2.64 -7.68 22.73
C ASP A 191 -2.57 -6.77 23.97
N ILE A 192 -2.23 -5.49 23.80
CA ILE A 192 -2.17 -4.52 24.90
C ILE A 192 -3.51 -3.82 25.03
N ASP A 193 -4.22 -4.05 26.14
CA ASP A 193 -5.52 -3.44 26.40
C ASP A 193 -5.41 -2.00 26.92
N VAL A 194 -5.03 -1.10 26.02
CA VAL A 194 -5.00 0.35 26.23
C VAL A 194 -5.77 1.04 25.12
N LYS A 195 -6.30 2.24 25.41
CA LYS A 195 -6.88 3.11 24.39
C LYS A 195 -5.78 3.56 23.42
N LYS A 196 -6.11 3.58 22.13
CA LYS A 196 -5.21 3.93 21.04
C LYS A 196 -5.93 4.90 20.11
N ALA A 197 -5.27 5.96 19.68
CA ALA A 197 -5.80 6.84 18.66
C ALA A 197 -4.69 7.34 17.72
N LYS A 198 -5.04 7.58 16.46
CA LYS A 198 -4.20 8.41 15.59
C LYS A 198 -4.49 9.87 15.91
N TRP A 199 -3.45 10.70 16.01
CA TRP A 199 -3.64 12.14 16.12
C TRP A 199 -4.22 12.69 14.82
N ASN A 200 -5.31 13.45 14.94
CA ASN A 200 -5.85 14.27 13.87
C ASN A 200 -5.86 15.74 14.32
N GLY A 201 -5.04 16.57 13.66
CA GLY A 201 -4.89 17.98 14.01
C GLY A 201 -5.90 18.90 13.30
N ASP A 202 -6.68 18.39 12.36
CA ASP A 202 -7.69 19.15 11.64
C ASP A 202 -9.06 18.45 11.69
N ASN A 203 -10.04 18.99 10.95
CA ASN A 203 -11.40 18.44 10.88
C ASN A 203 -11.61 17.55 9.63
N ARG A 204 -10.55 17.24 8.88
CA ARG A 204 -10.62 16.39 7.69
C ARG A 204 -10.36 14.94 8.10
N ILE A 205 -10.89 14.03 7.30
CA ILE A 205 -10.69 12.59 7.49
C ILE A 205 -9.89 12.12 6.28
N ASP A 206 -8.59 11.98 6.47
CA ASP A 206 -7.66 11.60 5.41
C ASP A 206 -7.45 10.07 5.35
N ASP A 207 -7.74 9.37 6.46
CA ASP A 207 -7.66 7.92 6.50
C ASP A 207 -8.61 7.24 7.49
N HIS A 208 -8.62 5.91 7.42
CA HIS A 208 -9.47 5.05 8.22
C HIS A 208 -9.28 5.23 9.74
N TYR A 209 -8.07 5.55 10.20
CA TYR A 209 -7.80 5.67 11.63
C TYR A 209 -8.29 6.99 12.20
N GLU A 210 -8.29 8.07 11.41
CA GLU A 210 -8.95 9.32 11.77
C GLU A 210 -10.47 9.21 11.79
N LEU A 211 -11.04 8.31 10.96
CA LEU A 211 -12.47 8.03 10.96
C LEU A 211 -12.91 7.20 12.18
N THR A 212 -12.09 6.23 12.58
CA THR A 212 -12.48 5.19 13.56
C THR A 212 -11.93 5.42 14.96
N THR A 213 -10.92 6.27 15.10
CA THR A 213 -10.33 6.64 16.39
C THR A 213 -10.34 8.14 16.56
N HIS A 214 -10.38 8.60 17.81
CA HIS A 214 -10.41 10.03 18.11
C HIS A 214 -9.56 10.29 19.34
N GLN A 215 -8.72 11.32 19.30
CA GLN A 215 -7.85 11.72 20.41
C GLN A 215 -8.62 12.10 21.68
N ASN A 216 -9.89 12.51 21.53
CA ASN A 216 -10.77 12.78 22.68
C ASN A 216 -11.11 11.51 23.50
N HIS A 217 -10.96 10.31 22.94
CA HIS A 217 -11.08 9.07 23.72
C HIS A 217 -9.91 8.85 24.69
N LEU A 218 -8.87 9.69 24.61
CA LEU A 218 -7.70 9.64 25.48
C LEU A 218 -7.80 10.64 26.65
N ILE A 219 -8.88 11.42 26.74
CA ILE A 219 -9.05 12.45 27.79
C ILE A 219 -8.90 11.82 29.19
N GLY A 220 -8.15 12.52 30.05
CA GLY A 220 -7.85 12.09 31.41
C GLY A 220 -6.80 10.98 31.52
N LYS A 221 -6.15 10.59 30.41
CA LYS A 221 -5.09 9.57 30.40
C LYS A 221 -3.70 10.19 30.26
N LYS A 222 -2.68 9.43 30.67
CA LYS A 222 -1.31 9.65 30.21
C LYS A 222 -1.21 9.14 28.78
N VAL A 223 -0.62 9.89 27.86
CA VAL A 223 -0.52 9.48 26.45
C VAL A 223 0.93 9.26 26.06
N LEU A 224 1.27 8.00 25.77
CA LEU A 224 2.51 7.61 25.13
C LEU A 224 2.42 7.94 23.64
N PHE A 225 3.08 9.00 23.24
CA PHE A 225 3.04 9.53 21.88
C PHE A 225 4.31 9.19 21.11
N VAL A 226 4.14 8.73 19.87
CA VAL A 226 5.23 8.45 18.94
C VAL A 226 5.13 9.35 17.73
N THR A 227 6.22 10.04 17.40
CA THR A 227 6.34 10.86 16.19
C THR A 227 7.73 10.78 15.59
N ARG A 228 7.83 10.98 14.28
CA ARG A 228 9.12 11.15 13.60
C ARG A 228 9.73 12.54 13.80
N THR A 229 8.96 13.49 14.33
CA THR A 229 9.35 14.89 14.48
C THR A 229 9.25 15.33 15.95
N LYS A 230 8.50 16.38 16.24
CA LYS A 230 8.23 16.88 17.59
C LYS A 230 6.72 17.11 17.75
N PRO A 231 6.21 17.12 18.99
CA PRO A 231 4.85 17.56 19.27
C PRO A 231 4.52 18.88 18.59
N THR A 232 3.32 18.96 18.02
CA THR A 232 2.76 20.23 17.55
C THR A 232 2.25 21.05 18.74
N ASP A 233 2.13 22.36 18.57
CA ASP A 233 1.60 23.25 19.62
C ASP A 233 0.19 22.82 20.06
N ALA A 234 -0.64 22.40 19.11
CA ALA A 234 -1.98 21.86 19.39
C ALA A 234 -1.97 20.59 20.26
N MET A 235 -0.98 19.71 20.11
CA MET A 235 -0.82 18.55 21.00
C MET A 235 -0.40 18.97 22.40
N ILE A 236 0.51 19.96 22.48
CA ILE A 236 1.04 20.47 23.75
C ILE A 236 -0.08 21.13 24.56
N GLU A 237 -0.89 21.99 23.93
CA GLU A 237 -2.03 22.67 24.55
C GLU A 237 -3.11 21.70 25.07
N LYS A 238 -3.22 20.52 24.46
CA LYS A 238 -4.11 19.42 24.90
C LYS A 238 -3.57 18.58 26.06
N SER A 239 -2.53 19.03 26.74
CA SER A 239 -1.97 18.32 27.90
C SER A 239 -1.69 19.26 29.06
N SER A 240 -1.55 18.72 30.27
CA SER A 240 -1.03 19.48 31.41
C SER A 240 0.48 19.71 31.30
N SER A 241 1.20 18.70 30.82
CA SER A 241 2.64 18.73 30.57
C SER A 241 3.03 17.59 29.63
N TYR A 242 4.22 17.69 29.05
CA TYR A 242 4.78 16.64 28.21
C TYR A 242 6.29 16.53 28.45
N GLU A 243 6.82 15.31 28.33
CA GLU A 243 8.26 15.06 28.43
C GLU A 243 8.71 14.09 27.34
N LYS A 244 9.92 14.30 26.81
CA LYS A 244 10.53 13.34 25.88
C LYS A 244 11.19 12.24 26.70
N ILE A 245 10.71 11.00 26.57
CA ILE A 245 11.23 9.87 27.35
C ILE A 245 12.30 9.09 26.61
N ASP A 246 12.25 9.02 25.28
CA ASP A 246 13.21 8.28 24.48
C ASP A 246 13.30 8.80 23.02
N SER A 247 14.35 8.41 22.32
CA SER A 247 14.63 8.74 20.92
C SER A 247 15.37 7.59 20.24
N LEU A 248 14.69 6.89 19.34
CA LEU A 248 15.25 5.74 18.62
C LEU A 248 15.61 6.13 17.18
N ILE A 249 16.76 5.67 16.71
CA ILE A 249 17.21 5.90 15.33
C ILE A 249 17.35 4.56 14.62
N PHE A 250 16.63 4.40 13.52
CA PHE A 250 16.66 3.20 12.70
C PHE A 250 17.22 3.51 11.31
N LYS A 251 18.21 2.71 10.88
CA LYS A 251 18.72 2.77 9.52
C LYS A 251 17.78 2.01 8.58
N THR A 252 17.46 2.64 7.46
CA THR A 252 16.63 2.14 6.37
C THR A 252 17.41 2.26 5.06
N ASN A 253 18.18 1.24 4.73
CA ASN A 253 19.16 1.26 3.62
C ASN A 253 20.03 2.53 3.68
N LYS A 254 19.81 3.50 2.78
CA LYS A 254 20.57 4.77 2.70
C LYS A 254 20.05 5.91 3.57
N ARG A 255 18.93 5.75 4.28
CA ARG A 255 18.29 6.82 5.08
C ARG A 255 18.16 6.39 6.54
N SER A 256 18.17 7.34 7.46
CA SER A 256 17.79 7.07 8.86
C SER A 256 16.41 7.64 9.13
N LYS A 257 15.61 6.90 9.90
CA LYS A 257 14.37 7.36 10.51
C LYS A 257 14.61 7.58 12.00
N ILE A 258 14.13 8.70 12.52
CA ILE A 258 14.15 9.01 13.96
C ILE A 258 12.72 8.83 14.46
N PHE A 259 12.57 8.20 15.61
CA PHE A 259 11.31 8.06 16.32
C PHE A 259 11.48 8.62 17.72
N ASN A 260 10.75 9.67 18.01
CA ASN A 260 10.74 10.34 19.29
C ASN A 260 9.52 9.85 20.08
N ILE A 261 9.75 9.45 21.32
CA ILE A 261 8.72 8.97 22.22
C ILE A 261 8.53 10.02 23.30
N TYR A 262 7.30 10.50 23.44
CA TYR A 262 6.90 11.48 24.43
C TYR A 262 5.84 10.89 25.35
N LEU A 263 5.82 11.36 26.59
CA LEU A 263 4.76 11.09 27.54
C LEU A 263 4.04 12.41 27.82
N PHE A 264 2.78 12.49 27.41
CA PHE A 264 1.87 13.58 27.77
C PHE A 264 1.11 13.21 29.05
N LYS A 265 0.99 14.16 29.96
CA LYS A 265 0.24 14.02 31.21
C LYS A 265 -1.11 14.72 31.07
N ASP A 266 -2.15 14.08 31.63
CA ASP A 266 -3.53 14.56 31.69
C ASP A 266 -4.05 15.14 30.37
N TRP A 267 -4.23 14.27 29.38
CA TRP A 267 -4.75 14.68 28.07
C TRP A 267 -6.16 15.30 28.18
N LYS A 268 -6.41 16.38 27.42
CA LYS A 268 -7.61 17.22 27.48
C LYS A 268 -8.41 17.26 26.17
#